data_AF-A0A2T1NES8-F1
#
_entry.id   AF-A0A2T1NES8-F1
#
_cell.length_a   1.000
_cell.length_b   1.000
_cell.length_c   1.000
_cell.angle_alpha   90.00
_cell.angle_beta   90.00
_cell.angle_gamma   90.00
#
_symmetry.space_group_name_H-M   'P 1'
#
loop_
_entity.id
_entity.type
_entity.pdbx_description
1 polymer ?
#
loop_
_entity_poly.entity_id
_entity_poly.type
_entity_poly.pdbx_seq_one_letter_code
_entity_poly.pdbx_strand_id
1 'polypeptide(L)'
;MCSQTIKNVTKNYLFLQKTGVDNEFVCPTIGKCCKNAFSRLSKSVNISTNTIRKSVIVNWLKQHNLRQVQYLAGHKYISSTERYVVKDLQQLKTSVIQCHPI
;
A
#
# COMPACT_ATOMS: atom_id res chain seq x y z
N MET A 1 -13.15 -18.42 -38.92
CA MET A 1 -14.09 -17.37 -38.52
C MET A 1 -14.20 -17.44 -37.00
N CYS A 2 -13.84 -16.47 -36.18
CA CYS A 2 -13.90 -15.01 -36.33
C CYS A 2 -12.59 -14.42 -35.77
N SER A 3 -11.91 -13.60 -36.58
CA SER A 3 -10.74 -12.84 -36.13
C SER A 3 -11.21 -11.87 -35.04
N GLN A 4 -10.71 -12.02 -33.81
CA GLN A 4 -10.98 -11.04 -32.78
C GLN A 4 -10.20 -9.78 -33.12
N THR A 5 -10.87 -8.85 -33.78
CA THR A 5 -10.41 -7.48 -33.99
C THR A 5 -10.10 -6.88 -32.63
N ILE A 6 -8.80 -6.74 -32.32
CA ILE A 6 -8.32 -5.97 -31.17
C ILE A 6 -8.78 -4.54 -31.43
N LYS A 7 -9.89 -4.14 -30.79
CA LYS A 7 -10.41 -2.79 -30.89
C LYS A 7 -9.43 -1.86 -30.20
N ASN A 8 -8.75 -1.08 -31.04
CA ASN A 8 -8.11 0.22 -30.80
C ASN A 8 -7.85 0.58 -29.33
N VAL A 9 -6.59 0.41 -28.94
CA VAL A 9 -5.98 0.91 -27.71
C VAL A 9 -6.14 2.43 -27.66
N THR A 10 -7.10 2.92 -26.87
CA THR A 10 -7.32 4.37 -26.69
C THR A 10 -6.74 4.92 -25.38
N LYS A 11 -6.11 4.09 -24.54
CA LYS A 11 -5.53 4.51 -23.25
C LYS A 11 -4.24 3.75 -22.91
N ASN A 12 -3.13 4.47 -22.68
CA ASN A 12 -1.81 3.92 -22.34
C ASN A 12 -1.70 3.54 -20.84
N TYR A 13 -2.53 2.63 -20.35
CA TYR A 13 -2.40 2.12 -18.98
C TYR A 13 -1.38 0.98 -18.90
N LEU A 14 -0.52 0.99 -17.88
CA LEU A 14 0.48 -0.05 -17.65
C LEU A 14 -0.15 -1.40 -17.31
N PHE A 15 -1.29 -1.40 -16.59
CA PHE A 15 -2.01 -2.61 -16.23
C PHE A 15 -3.24 -2.75 -17.13
N LEU A 16 -3.38 -3.90 -17.81
CA LEU A 16 -4.54 -4.25 -18.65
C LEU A 16 -5.31 -5.48 -18.13
N GLN A 17 -6.65 -5.43 -18.19
CA GLN A 17 -7.49 -6.57 -17.82
C GLN A 17 -7.37 -7.67 -18.90
N LYS A 18 -7.47 -8.94 -18.50
CA LYS A 18 -7.41 -10.09 -19.43
C LYS A 18 -8.50 -10.05 -20.51
N THR A 19 -9.67 -9.51 -20.17
CA THR A 19 -10.72 -9.17 -21.11
C THR A 19 -10.45 -7.75 -21.57
N GLY A 20 -10.07 -7.54 -22.83
CA GLY A 20 -9.72 -6.25 -23.44
C GLY A 20 -10.90 -5.27 -23.55
N VAL A 21 -11.62 -5.09 -22.44
CA VAL A 21 -12.68 -4.12 -22.27
C VAL A 21 -12.00 -2.88 -21.70
N ASP A 22 -12.23 -1.72 -22.33
CA ASP A 22 -11.65 -0.41 -22.00
C ASP A 22 -12.09 0.17 -20.64
N ASN A 23 -12.50 -0.71 -19.74
CA ASN A 23 -12.86 -0.38 -18.38
C ASN A 23 -11.56 -0.17 -17.61
N GLU A 24 -11.41 1.00 -17.00
CA GLU A 24 -10.41 1.22 -15.96
C GLU A 24 -10.32 0.00 -15.06
N PHE A 25 -9.10 -0.42 -14.71
CA PHE A 25 -8.91 -1.45 -13.72
C PHE A 25 -9.54 -1.00 -12.41
N VAL A 26 -10.77 -1.41 -12.18
CA VAL A 26 -11.46 -1.09 -10.95
C VAL A 26 -10.77 -1.91 -9.84
N CYS A 27 -10.42 -1.22 -8.75
CA CYS A 27 -9.83 -1.76 -7.51
C CYS A 27 -10.34 -3.16 -7.07
N PRO A 28 -11.62 -3.56 -7.25
CA PRO A 28 -12.12 -4.88 -6.92
C PRO A 28 -11.40 -6.04 -7.61
N THR A 29 -10.94 -5.88 -8.86
CA THR A 29 -10.28 -6.97 -9.60
C THR A 29 -8.91 -7.27 -9.02
N ILE A 30 -8.14 -6.22 -8.74
CA ILE A 30 -6.82 -6.32 -8.09
C ILE A 30 -6.98 -6.87 -6.68
N GLY A 31 -7.96 -6.38 -5.92
CA GLY A 31 -8.24 -6.90 -4.58
C GLY A 31 -8.58 -8.40 -4.57
N LYS A 32 -9.36 -8.89 -5.53
CA LYS A 32 -9.67 -10.32 -5.70
C LYS A 32 -8.41 -11.12 -6.07
N CYS A 33 -7.62 -10.62 -7.03
CA CYS A 33 -6.36 -11.26 -7.41
C CYS A 33 -5.40 -11.40 -6.22
N CYS A 34 -5.21 -10.34 -5.44
CA CYS A 34 -4.36 -10.36 -4.25
C CYS A 34 -4.87 -11.37 -3.22
N LYS A 35 -6.18 -11.41 -2.94
CA LYS A 35 -6.77 -12.37 -2.00
C LYS A 35 -6.56 -13.82 -2.43
N ASN A 36 -6.79 -14.14 -3.70
CA ASN A 36 -6.65 -15.50 -4.21
C ASN A 36 -5.19 -15.98 -4.27
N ALA A 37 -4.25 -15.07 -4.56
CA ALA A 37 -2.83 -15.39 -4.55
C ALA A 37 -2.32 -15.66 -3.12
N PHE A 38 -2.72 -14.82 -2.17
CA PHE A 38 -2.23 -14.91 -0.79
C PHE A 38 -2.99 -15.89 0.10
N SER A 39 -4.26 -16.22 -0.19
CA SER A 39 -5.01 -17.24 0.58
C SER A 39 -4.33 -18.61 0.55
N ARG A 40 -3.48 -18.86 -0.45
CA ARG A 40 -2.63 -20.05 -0.55
C ARG A 40 -1.41 -20.02 0.37
N LEU A 41 -0.96 -18.83 0.77
CA LEU A 41 0.27 -18.63 1.54
C LEU A 41 0.00 -18.50 3.04
N SER A 42 -1.07 -17.81 3.43
CA SER A 42 -1.43 -17.64 4.84
C SER A 42 -2.95 -17.60 5.04
N LYS A 43 -3.48 -18.61 5.73
CA LYS A 43 -4.94 -18.74 5.98
C LYS A 43 -5.49 -17.72 6.98
N SER A 44 -4.64 -17.16 7.85
CA SER A 44 -5.10 -16.43 9.05
C SER A 44 -5.23 -14.91 8.84
N VAL A 45 -4.68 -14.34 7.75
CA VAL A 45 -4.64 -12.88 7.58
C VAL A 45 -5.54 -12.45 6.42
N ASN A 46 -6.45 -11.51 6.68
CA ASN A 46 -7.27 -10.89 5.64
C ASN A 46 -6.40 -9.91 4.82
N ILE A 47 -5.98 -10.35 3.65
CA ILE A 47 -5.06 -9.61 2.79
C ILE A 47 -5.86 -8.75 1.82
N SER A 48 -5.63 -7.44 1.92
CA SER A 48 -6.20 -6.42 1.07
C SER A 48 -5.09 -5.54 0.50
N THR A 49 -5.38 -4.77 -0.54
CA THR A 49 -4.47 -3.77 -1.09
C THR A 49 -3.99 -2.79 -0.02
N ASN A 50 -4.88 -2.41 0.90
CA ASN A 50 -4.54 -1.59 2.05
C ASN A 50 -3.55 -2.29 2.97
N THR A 51 -3.74 -3.58 3.27
CA THR A 51 -2.82 -4.37 4.12
C THR A 51 -1.40 -4.37 3.54
N ILE A 52 -1.27 -4.58 2.23
CA ILE A 52 0.01 -4.56 1.51
C ILE A 52 0.65 -3.17 1.64
N ARG A 53 -0.13 -2.10 1.39
CA ARG A 53 0.33 -0.73 1.57
C ARG A 53 0.82 -0.47 3.00
N LYS A 54 0.09 -0.91 4.03
CA LYS A 54 0.51 -0.74 5.43
C LYS A 54 1.86 -1.43 5.68
N SER A 55 2.03 -2.65 5.19
CA SER A 55 3.27 -3.42 5.36
C SER A 55 4.47 -2.69 4.76
N VAL A 56 4.33 -2.15 3.55
CA VAL A 56 5.40 -1.38 2.88
C VAL A 56 5.73 -0.10 3.65
N ILE A 57 4.72 0.68 4.07
CA ILE A 57 4.95 1.93 4.82
C ILE A 57 5.64 1.64 6.16
N VAL A 58 5.20 0.63 6.89
CA VAL A 58 5.82 0.23 8.16
C VAL A 58 7.27 -0.22 7.95
N ASN A 59 7.57 -0.91 6.85
CA ASN A 59 8.95 -1.27 6.52
C ASN A 59 9.82 -0.03 6.28
N TRP A 60 9.31 0.96 5.55
CA TRP A 60 10.04 2.21 5.32
C TRP A 60 10.25 3.03 6.61
N LEU A 61 9.29 3.04 7.53
CA LEU A 61 9.44 3.73 8.83
C LEU A 61 10.56 3.15 9.69
N LYS A 62 10.95 1.88 9.48
CA LYS A 62 12.09 1.28 10.17
C LYS A 62 13.45 1.72 9.60
N GLN A 63 13.48 2.16 8.35
CA GLN A 63 14.72 2.43 7.59
C GLN A 63 14.95 3.92 7.34
N HIS A 64 13.89 4.72 7.34
CA HIS A 64 13.92 6.11 6.89
C HIS A 64 13.23 7.06 7.88
N ASN A 65 13.58 8.34 7.79
CA ASN A 65 12.92 9.40 8.54
C ASN A 65 11.48 9.60 8.09
N LEU A 66 10.62 10.02 9.02
CA LEU A 66 9.18 10.19 8.83
C LEU A 66 8.83 11.04 7.58
N ARG A 67 9.58 12.12 7.34
CA ARG A 67 9.38 13.01 6.18
C ARG A 67 9.72 12.36 4.84
N GLN A 68 10.74 11.50 4.80
CA GLN A 68 11.08 10.74 3.60
C GLN A 68 9.98 9.71 3.29
N VAL A 69 9.50 9.01 4.31
CA VAL A 69 8.39 8.06 4.17
C VAL A 69 7.11 8.76 3.70
N GLN A 70 6.86 10.01 4.12
CA GLN A 70 5.72 10.80 3.63
C GLN A 70 5.77 10.99 2.11
N TYR A 71 6.92 11.38 1.56
CA TYR A 71 7.10 11.53 0.12
C TYR A 71 6.94 10.19 -0.62
N LEU A 72 7.52 9.12 -0.09
CA LEU A 72 7.39 7.77 -0.67
C LEU A 72 5.94 7.25 -0.65
N ALA A 73 5.19 7.55 0.41
CA ALA A 73 3.80 7.15 0.56
C ALA A 73 2.82 8.05 -0.21
N GLY A 74 3.24 9.24 -0.63
CA GLY A 74 2.39 10.23 -1.31
C GLY A 74 1.32 10.85 -0.40
N HIS A 75 1.61 11.04 0.89
CA HIS A 75 0.65 11.62 1.84
C HIS A 75 0.70 13.16 1.84
N LYS A 76 -0.47 13.80 1.73
CA LYS A 76 -0.60 15.27 1.81
C LYS A 76 -0.13 15.83 3.16
N TYR A 77 -0.43 15.12 4.25
CA TYR A 77 -0.08 15.55 5.62
C TYR A 77 0.78 14.49 6.32
N ILE A 78 1.79 14.94 7.06
CA ILE A 78 2.70 14.09 7.87
C ILE A 78 1.92 13.26 8.91
N SER A 79 0.82 13.79 9.43
CA SER A 79 -0.07 13.11 10.39
C SER A 79 -0.69 11.84 9.81
N SER A 80 -0.81 11.74 8.48
CA SER A 80 -1.28 10.52 7.82
C SER A 80 -0.23 9.42 7.82
N THR A 81 1.06 9.76 7.72
CA THR A 81 2.17 8.80 7.89
C THR A 81 2.40 8.43 9.36
N GLU A 82 2.23 9.37 10.29
CA GLU A 82 2.43 9.12 11.73
C GLU A 82 1.50 8.05 12.29
N ARG A 83 0.29 7.92 11.74
CA ARG A 83 -0.65 6.85 12.12
C ARG A 83 -0.10 5.44 11.93
N TYR A 84 0.95 5.27 11.11
CA TYR A 84 1.61 3.99 10.89
C TYR A 84 2.79 3.75 11.85
N VAL A 85 3.24 4.77 12.59
CA VAL A 85 4.27 4.63 13.61
C VAL A 85 3.63 3.95 14.82
N VAL A 86 4.16 2.78 15.18
CA VAL A 86 3.74 2.07 16.40
C VAL A 86 4.32 2.85 17.58
N LYS A 87 3.46 3.48 18.38
CA LYS A 87 3.87 4.18 19.60
C LYS A 87 4.11 3.15 20.70
N ASP A 88 5.37 2.79 20.94
CA ASP A 88 5.73 2.05 22.14
C ASP A 88 5.77 3.01 23.34
N LEU A 89 4.98 2.74 24.38
CA LEU A 89 4.91 3.56 25.59
C LEU A 89 6.26 3.61 26.32
N GLN A 90 7.09 2.58 26.19
CA GLN A 90 8.42 2.54 26.77
C GLN A 90 9.34 3.55 26.09
N GLN A 91 9.33 3.56 24.74
CA GLN A 91 10.12 4.49 23.94
C GLN A 91 9.76 5.95 24.25
N LEU A 92 8.46 6.24 24.45
CA LEU A 92 8.00 7.57 24.83
C LEU A 92 8.57 8.00 26.20
N LYS A 93 8.54 7.12 27.21
CA LYS A 93 9.09 7.42 28.54
C LYS A 93 10.59 7.72 28.48
N THR A 94 11.35 6.94 27.71
CA THR A 94 12.79 7.15 27.56
C THR A 94 13.11 8.48 26.88
N SER A 95 12.37 8.85 25.83
CA SER A 95 12.55 10.13 25.15
C SER A 95 12.20 11.34 26.02
N VAL A 96 11.16 11.25 26.85
CA VAL A 96 10.79 12.33 27.79
C VAL A 96 11.90 12.56 28.81
N ILE A 97 12.48 11.49 29.37
CA ILE A 97 13.59 11.58 30.33
C ILE A 97 14.83 12.19 29.68
N GLN A 98 15.12 11.87 28.41
CA GLN A 98 16.29 12.40 27.70
C GLN A 98 16.17 13.88 27.30
N CYS A 99 14.96 14.35 26.99
CA CYS A 99 14.75 15.72 26.49
C CYS A 99 14.36 16.73 27.57
N HIS A 100 14.10 16.29 28.80
CA HIS A 100 13.82 17.20 29.90
C HIS A 100 15.15 17.62 30.55
N PRO A 101 15.61 18.87 30.39
CA PRO A 101 16.67 19.37 31.23
C PRO A 101 16.07 19.52 32.63
N ILE A 102 16.62 18.76 33.56
CA ILE A 102 16.32 18.84 34.99
C ILE A 102 16.42 20.29 35.48
#